data_AF-A0A2N0MQZ9-F1
#
_entry.id   AF-A0A2N0MQZ9-F1
#
_cell.length_a   1.000
_cell.length_b   1.000
_cell.length_c   1.000
_cell.angle_alpha   90.00
_cell.angle_beta   90.00
_cell.angle_gamma   90.00
#
_symmetry.space_group_name_H-M   'P 1'
#
loop_
_entity.id
_entity.type
_entity.pdbx_description
1 polymer ?
#
loop_
_entity_poly.entity_id
_entity_poly.type
_entity_poly.pdbx_seq_one_letter_code
_entity_poly.pdbx_strand_id
1 'polypeptide(L)'
;PAMTAALEEMAKLPNAHLRVSSTSLGPYIDLSDSDKELFRRVIAAFTPQRVMWGSNFPSSREGGYVGQLVIAQRALDWLSEEDRDWIMGGAAHKLWPMLQAA
;
A
#
# COMPACT_ATOMS: atom_id res chain seq x y z
N PRO A 1 -17.07 -3.49 -0.27
CA PRO A 1 -17.32 -4.42 -1.41
C PRO A 1 -17.30 -3.76 -2.80
N ALA A 2 -18.11 -2.73 -3.07
CA ALA A 2 -18.16 -2.09 -4.40
C ALA A 2 -16.83 -1.44 -4.81
N MET A 3 -16.17 -0.74 -3.87
CA MET A 3 -14.84 -0.16 -4.11
C MET A 3 -13.78 -1.22 -4.43
N THR A 4 -13.77 -2.35 -3.70
CA THR A 4 -12.86 -3.47 -3.97
C THR A 4 -13.01 -3.98 -5.41
N ALA A 5 -14.24 -4.20 -5.86
CA ALA A 5 -14.50 -4.65 -7.23
C ALA A 5 -14.02 -3.62 -8.28
N ALA A 6 -14.27 -2.33 -8.05
CA ALA A 6 -13.78 -1.28 -8.96
C ALA A 6 -12.24 -1.24 -9.04
N LEU A 7 -11.55 -1.44 -7.91
CA LEU A 7 -10.09 -1.52 -7.86
C LEU A 7 -9.55 -2.79 -8.53
N GLU A 8 -10.23 -3.93 -8.39
CA GLU A 8 -9.89 -5.17 -9.10
C GLU A 8 -10.04 -5.02 -10.62
N GLU A 9 -11.09 -4.34 -11.10
CA GLU A 9 -11.23 -4.01 -12.53
C GLU A 9 -10.12 -3.07 -13.01
N MET A 10 -9.77 -2.06 -12.22
CA MET A 10 -8.66 -1.15 -12.53
C MET A 10 -7.32 -1.88 -12.58
N ALA A 11 -7.11 -2.89 -11.73
CA ALA A 11 -5.88 -3.68 -11.70
C ALA A 11 -5.63 -4.49 -12.99
N LYS A 12 -6.69 -4.74 -13.80
CA LYS A 12 -6.56 -5.37 -15.13
C LYS A 12 -5.84 -4.48 -16.13
N LEU A 13 -5.78 -3.17 -15.90
CA LEU A 13 -4.99 -2.26 -16.72
C LEU A 13 -3.50 -2.42 -16.36
N PRO A 14 -2.64 -2.85 -17.30
CA PRO A 14 -1.25 -3.20 -16.99
C PRO A 14 -0.41 -2.00 -16.53
N ASN A 15 -0.83 -0.78 -16.86
CA ASN A 15 -0.19 0.48 -16.49
C ASN A 15 -0.79 1.15 -15.25
N ALA A 16 -1.81 0.54 -14.61
CA ALA A 16 -2.36 1.06 -13.37
C ALA A 16 -1.51 0.65 -12.17
N HIS A 17 -1.23 1.62 -11.31
CA HIS A 17 -0.53 1.46 -10.04
C HIS A 17 -1.38 2.00 -8.90
N LEU A 18 -1.25 1.41 -7.72
CA LEU A 18 -1.97 1.83 -6.52
C LEU A 18 -1.01 2.44 -5.51
N ARG A 19 -1.36 3.61 -4.99
CA ARG A 19 -0.67 4.17 -3.83
C ARG A 19 -1.51 3.97 -2.57
N VAL A 20 -0.89 3.45 -1.52
CA VAL A 20 -1.46 3.38 -0.18
C VAL A 20 -0.75 4.37 0.76
N SER A 21 -1.50 4.89 1.73
CA SER A 21 -0.96 5.75 2.77
C SER A 21 -1.61 5.44 4.10
N SER A 22 -1.23 6.15 5.16
CA SER A 22 -1.87 6.04 6.47
C SER A 22 -3.36 6.31 6.48
N THR A 23 -3.91 7.07 5.52
CA THR A 23 -5.37 7.26 5.43
C THR A 23 -6.08 5.96 5.08
N SER A 24 -5.42 5.05 4.36
CA SER A 24 -5.93 3.71 4.03
C SER A 24 -5.47 2.66 5.04
N LEU A 25 -4.24 2.78 5.54
CA LEU A 25 -3.59 1.78 6.41
C LEU A 25 -3.88 1.98 7.91
N GLY A 26 -4.17 3.20 8.36
CA GLY A 26 -4.49 3.50 9.75
C GLY A 26 -5.69 2.70 10.25
N PRO A 27 -6.84 2.78 9.55
CA PRO A 27 -8.02 1.99 9.93
C PRO A 27 -7.82 0.48 9.82
N TYR A 28 -6.88 0.01 8.99
CA TYR A 28 -6.72 -1.42 8.67
C TYR A 28 -6.55 -2.30 9.91
N ILE A 29 -5.80 -1.83 10.92
CA ILE A 29 -5.48 -2.61 12.12
C ILE A 29 -6.78 -2.99 12.88
N ASP A 30 -7.73 -2.06 12.94
CA ASP A 30 -8.98 -2.19 13.69
C ASP A 30 -10.14 -2.77 12.86
N LEU A 31 -9.89 -3.10 11.58
CA LEU A 31 -10.90 -3.72 10.72
C LEU A 31 -11.24 -5.15 11.16
N SER A 32 -12.48 -5.54 10.88
CA SER A 32 -12.91 -6.95 10.92
C SER A 32 -12.07 -7.80 9.95
N ASP A 33 -11.96 -9.11 10.20
CA ASP A 33 -11.23 -10.00 9.29
C ASP A 33 -11.81 -10.00 7.87
N SER A 34 -13.14 -9.88 7.74
CA SER A 34 -13.81 -9.75 6.44
C SER A 34 -13.43 -8.47 5.70
N ASP A 35 -13.25 -7.35 6.41
CA ASP A 35 -12.85 -6.09 5.78
C ASP A 35 -11.35 -6.07 5.46
N LYS A 36 -10.51 -6.70 6.31
CA LYS A 36 -9.10 -6.94 5.99
C LYS A 36 -8.96 -7.76 4.73
N GLU A 37 -9.80 -8.78 4.54
CA GLU A 37 -9.79 -9.60 3.33
C GLU A 37 -10.11 -8.78 2.07
N LEU A 38 -11.04 -7.82 2.15
CA LEU A 38 -11.30 -6.91 1.03
C LEU A 38 -10.07 -6.07 0.66
N PHE A 39 -9.27 -5.64 1.64
CA PHE A 39 -8.02 -4.93 1.39
C PHE A 39 -6.95 -5.86 0.78
N ARG A 40 -6.81 -7.08 1.30
CA ARG A 40 -5.85 -8.08 0.77
C ARG A 40 -6.13 -8.43 -0.69
N ARG A 41 -7.40 -8.57 -1.07
CA ARG A 41 -7.83 -8.76 -2.46
C ARG A 41 -7.34 -7.66 -3.39
N VAL A 42 -7.41 -6.40 -2.95
CA VAL A 42 -6.89 -5.27 -3.74
C VAL A 42 -5.38 -5.39 -3.94
N ILE A 43 -4.62 -5.69 -2.87
CA ILE A 43 -3.17 -5.88 -2.97
C ILE A 43 -2.83 -7.05 -3.91
N ALA A 44 -3.54 -8.16 -3.80
CA ALA A 44 -3.36 -9.33 -4.67
C ALA A 44 -3.65 -9.00 -6.15
N ALA A 45 -4.71 -8.24 -6.43
CA ALA A 45 -5.07 -7.86 -7.80
C ALA A 45 -4.02 -6.94 -8.45
N PHE A 46 -3.51 -5.95 -7.71
CA PHE A 46 -2.45 -5.08 -8.21
C PHE A 46 -1.08 -5.77 -8.23
N THR A 47 -0.86 -6.76 -7.37
CA THR A 47 0.44 -7.32 -7.00
C THR A 47 1.34 -6.34 -6.24
N PRO A 48 2.22 -6.82 -5.35
CA PRO A 48 3.15 -5.95 -4.59
C PRO A 48 4.01 -5.04 -5.48
N GLN A 49 4.37 -5.49 -6.69
CA GLN A 49 5.17 -4.75 -7.66
C GLN A 49 4.43 -3.55 -8.29
N ARG A 50 3.12 -3.42 -8.10
CA ARG A 50 2.33 -2.26 -8.56
C ARG A 50 1.63 -1.51 -7.43
N VAL A 51 1.90 -1.87 -6.17
CA VAL A 51 1.44 -1.10 -5.01
C VAL A 51 2.63 -0.37 -4.39
N MET A 52 2.45 0.89 -4.00
CA MET A 52 3.49 1.68 -3.34
C MET A 52 2.95 2.39 -2.11
N TRP A 53 3.71 2.36 -1.02
CA TRP A 53 3.44 3.18 0.14
C TRP A 53 3.93 4.62 -0.07
N GLY A 54 3.19 5.59 0.46
CA GLY A 54 3.72 6.94 0.66
C GLY A 54 2.99 7.68 1.77
N SER A 55 3.76 8.26 2.70
CA SER A 55 3.27 8.78 3.99
C SER A 55 2.12 9.80 3.93
N ASN A 56 2.00 10.56 2.83
CA ASN A 56 1.10 11.71 2.72
C ASN A 56 1.37 12.82 3.76
N PHE A 57 2.56 12.82 4.37
CA PHE A 57 3.03 13.90 5.22
C PHE A 57 3.24 15.18 4.38
N PRO A 58 2.90 16.38 4.89
CA PRO A 58 2.41 16.69 6.24
C PRO A 58 0.89 16.72 6.39
N SER A 59 0.13 16.23 5.40
CA SER A 59 -1.34 16.14 5.53
C SER A 59 -1.74 15.06 6.54
N SER A 60 -1.04 13.92 6.54
CA SER A 60 -1.10 12.94 7.63
C SER A 60 -0.07 13.29 8.71
N ARG A 61 -0.54 13.52 9.95
CA ARG A 61 0.30 14.10 11.04
C ARG A 61 0.45 13.23 12.28
N GLU A 62 -0.35 12.18 12.43
CA GLU A 62 -0.34 11.32 13.62
C GLU A 62 1.06 10.72 13.86
N GLY A 63 1.69 11.04 15.00
CA GLY A 63 3.06 10.60 15.29
C GLY A 63 4.15 11.12 14.33
N GLY A 64 3.85 12.15 13.51
CA GLY A 64 4.77 12.69 12.51
C GLY A 64 5.12 11.68 11.41
N TYR A 65 6.15 11.98 10.59
CA TYR A 65 6.56 11.10 9.48
C TYR A 65 6.89 9.67 9.95
N VAL A 66 7.60 9.55 11.08
CA VAL A 66 7.95 8.25 11.68
C VAL A 66 6.69 7.49 12.11
N GLY A 67 5.70 8.17 12.69
CA GLY A 67 4.40 7.55 13.02
C GLY A 67 3.71 6.97 11.79
N GLN A 68 3.76 7.65 10.64
CA GLN A 68 3.19 7.15 9.39
C GLN A 68 3.89 5.86 8.91
N LEU A 69 5.21 5.77 9.09
CA LEU A 69 5.97 4.57 8.76
C LEU A 69 5.60 3.39 9.69
N VAL A 70 5.47 3.65 11.00
CA VAL A 70 5.09 2.62 11.97
C VAL A 70 3.68 2.08 11.69
N ILE A 71 2.73 2.95 11.35
CA ILE A 71 1.37 2.53 10.94
C ILE A 71 1.44 1.59 9.74
N ALA A 72 2.24 1.95 8.72
CA ALA A 72 2.36 1.15 7.52
C ALA A 72 2.99 -0.22 7.79
N GLN A 73 4.06 -0.26 8.58
CA GLN A 73 4.74 -1.52 8.96
C GLN A 73 3.79 -2.47 9.70
N ARG A 74 2.96 -1.95 10.61
CA ARG A 74 1.96 -2.75 11.34
C ARG A 74 0.84 -3.24 10.43
N ALA A 75 0.31 -2.38 9.54
CA ALA A 75 -0.78 -2.77 8.66
C ALA A 75 -0.37 -3.77 7.55
N LEU A 76 0.92 -3.89 7.28
CA LEU A 76 1.49 -4.75 6.22
C LEU A 76 2.27 -5.95 6.78
N ASP A 77 2.14 -6.24 8.08
CA ASP A 77 2.88 -7.31 8.77
C ASP A 77 2.54 -8.73 8.29
N TRP A 78 1.38 -8.90 7.68
CA TRP A 78 0.88 -10.16 7.10
C TRP A 78 1.51 -10.53 5.75
N LEU A 79 2.24 -9.61 5.12
CA LEU A 79 2.93 -9.85 3.86
C LEU A 79 4.27 -10.56 4.08
N SER A 80 4.76 -11.24 3.04
CA SER A 80 6.15 -11.69 3.01
C SER A 80 7.10 -10.50 3.06
N GLU A 81 8.35 -10.74 3.47
CA GLU A 81 9.39 -9.71 3.48
C GLU A 81 9.60 -9.13 2.07
N GLU A 82 9.67 -9.98 1.06
CA GLU A 82 9.83 -9.58 -0.35
C GLU A 82 8.67 -8.69 -0.83
N ASP A 83 7.43 -9.06 -0.55
CA ASP A 83 6.26 -8.28 -0.97
C ASP A 83 6.20 -6.93 -0.25
N ARG A 84 6.57 -6.91 1.03
CA ARG A 84 6.66 -5.69 1.80
C ARG A 84 7.74 -4.76 1.26
N ASP A 85 8.90 -5.28 0.87
CA ASP A 85 9.99 -4.47 0.28
C ASP A 85 9.59 -3.86 -1.07
N TRP A 86 8.83 -4.61 -1.88
CA TRP A 86 8.21 -4.07 -3.09
C TRP A 86 7.30 -2.89 -2.79
N ILE A 87 6.41 -3.03 -1.81
CA ILE A 87 5.44 -1.97 -1.47
C ILE A 87 6.12 -0.77 -0.82
N MET A 88 7.15 -0.99 0.00
CA MET A 88 7.82 0.06 0.75
C MET A 88 8.85 0.84 -0.07
N GLY A 89 9.21 0.38 -1.28
CA GLY A 89 10.07 1.16 -2.17
C GLY A 89 10.31 0.56 -3.56
N GLY A 90 10.33 -0.78 -3.69
CA GLY A 90 10.65 -1.44 -4.97
C GLY A 90 9.75 -1.03 -6.13
N ALA A 91 8.44 -0.90 -5.90
CA ALA A 91 7.48 -0.52 -6.93
C ALA A 91 7.70 0.93 -7.39
N ALA A 92 8.05 1.82 -6.47
CA ALA A 92 8.39 3.21 -6.78
C ALA A 92 9.71 3.29 -7.59
N HIS A 93 10.73 2.51 -7.23
CA HIS A 93 11.99 2.43 -8.00
C HIS A 93 11.80 1.89 -9.42
N LYS A 94 10.87 0.93 -9.60
CA LYS A 94 10.53 0.41 -10.93
C LYS A 94 9.85 1.47 -11.79
N LEU A 95 8.93 2.25 -11.21
CA LEU A 95 8.17 3.27 -11.92
C LEU A 95 8.98 4.55 -12.16
N TRP A 96 9.84 4.91 -11.20
CA TRP A 96 10.70 6.08 -11.20
C TRP A 96 12.15 5.68 -10.92
N PRO A 97 12.89 5.20 -11.94
CA PRO A 97 14.27 4.75 -11.77
C PRO A 97 15.21 5.81 -11.20
N MET A 98 14.91 7.10 -11.39
CA MET A 98 15.70 8.21 -10.83
C MET A 98 15.68 8.30 -9.30
N LEU A 99 14.78 7.58 -8.62
CA LEU A 99 14.72 7.54 -7.15
C LEU A 99 15.73 6.55 -6.55
N GLN A 100 16.32 5.67 -7.37
CA GLN A 100 17.34 4.75 -6.89
C GLN A 100 18.59 5.56 -6.50
N ALA A 101 19.14 5.28 -5.32
CA ALA A 101 20.43 5.83 -4.93
C ALA A 101 21.50 5.40 -5.93
N ALA A 102 22.43 6.31 -6.24
CA ALA A 102 23.57 6.05 -7.11
C ALA A 102 24.55 5.04 -6.48
#